data_AF-A0A1Y2TAY7-F1
#
_entry.id   AF-A0A1Y2TAY7-F1
#
_cell.length_a   1.000
_cell.length_b   1.000
_cell.length_c   1.000
_cell.angle_alpha   90.00
_cell.angle_beta   90.00
_cell.angle_gamma   90.00
#
_symmetry.space_group_name_H-M   'P 1'
#
loop_
_entity.id
_entity.type
_entity.pdbx_description
1 polymer ?
#
loop_
_entity_poly.entity_id
_entity_poly.type
_entity_poly.pdbx_seq_one_letter_code
_entity_poly.pdbx_strand_id
1 'polypeptide(L)'
;MSSETLLQVLQASAEFSSLYDGLRRGFAEQMVYGVAGSLKSAFLAALRERTGRPALVITATIQQAEQFREDLETWLPGQDVALFPPMDTCPSR
;
A
#
# COMPACT_ATOMS: atom_id res chain seq x y z
N MET A 1 -9.17 0.64 -16.67
CA MET A 1 -9.93 1.88 -16.94
C MET A 1 -10.60 2.42 -15.67
N SER A 2 -11.44 1.68 -14.94
CA SER A 2 -12.14 2.23 -13.76
C SER A 2 -11.25 2.46 -12.53
N SER A 3 -10.29 1.56 -12.26
CA SER A 3 -9.40 1.64 -11.08
C SER A 3 -8.40 2.79 -11.18
N GLU A 4 -7.86 3.03 -12.37
CA GLU A 4 -6.89 4.10 -12.65
C GLU A 4 -7.47 5.49 -12.39
N THR A 5 -8.73 5.73 -12.79
CA THR A 5 -9.44 6.98 -12.50
C THR A 5 -9.60 7.20 -10.99
N LEU A 6 -9.85 6.15 -10.21
CA LEU A 6 -9.96 6.25 -8.75
C LEU A 6 -8.62 6.62 -8.10
N LEU A 7 -7.51 6.05 -8.59
CA LEU A 7 -6.17 6.42 -8.13
C LEU A 7 -5.88 7.89 -8.43
N GLN A 8 -6.26 8.39 -9.61
CA GLN A 8 -6.08 9.81 -9.96
C GLN A 8 -6.87 10.75 -9.02
N VAL A 9 -8.11 10.39 -8.69
CA VAL A 9 -8.93 11.17 -7.72
C VAL A 9 -8.26 11.17 -6.35
N LEU A 10 -7.75 10.03 -5.89
CA LEU A 10 -7.06 9.93 -4.62
C LEU A 10 -5.77 10.77 -4.61
N GLN A 11 -5.00 10.74 -5.70
CA GLN A 11 -3.78 11.53 -5.87
C GLN A 11 -4.03 13.04 -5.90
N ALA A 12 -5.23 13.48 -6.28
CA ALA A 12 -5.62 14.89 -6.25
C ALA A 12 -6.01 15.38 -4.85
N SER A 13 -6.15 14.50 -3.87
CA SER A 13 -6.49 14.88 -2.49
C SER A 13 -5.33 15.61 -1.78
N ALA A 14 -5.67 16.49 -0.84
CA ALA A 14 -4.70 17.21 -0.03
C ALA A 14 -3.96 16.26 0.92
N GLU A 15 -4.65 15.25 1.43
CA GLU A 15 -4.14 14.22 2.33
C GLU A 15 -3.05 13.39 1.64
N PHE A 16 -3.30 12.98 0.39
CA PHE A 16 -2.31 12.26 -0.40
C PHE A 16 -1.08 13.14 -0.70
N SER A 17 -1.32 14.39 -1.10
CA SER A 17 -0.24 15.34 -1.43
C SER A 17 0.67 15.59 -0.23
N SER A 18 0.09 15.80 0.96
CA SER A 18 0.83 15.98 2.22
C SER A 18 1.75 14.79 2.53
N LEU A 19 1.23 13.57 2.39
CA LEU A 19 2.00 12.36 2.65
C LEU A 19 3.11 12.13 1.62
N TYR A 20 2.80 12.36 0.34
CA TYR A 20 3.78 12.28 -0.74
C TYR A 20 4.93 13.27 -0.54
N ASP A 21 4.63 14.52 -0.15
CA ASP A 21 5.64 15.53 0.15
C ASP A 21 6.50 15.16 1.36
N GLY A 22 5.90 14.59 2.41
CA GLY A 22 6.64 14.08 3.56
C GLY A 22 7.63 12.97 3.17
N LEU A 23 7.23 12.05 2.30
CA LEU A 23 8.12 11.00 1.77
C LEU A 23 9.25 11.59 0.92
N ARG A 24 8.93 12.57 0.07
CA ARG A 24 9.90 13.27 -0.78
C ARG A 24 10.92 14.05 0.05
N ARG A 25 10.50 14.63 1.17
CA ARG A 25 11.36 15.36 2.13
C ARG A 25 12.20 14.43 3.01
N GLY A 26 11.99 13.11 2.92
CA GLY A 26 12.77 12.13 3.68
C GLY A 26 12.37 12.04 5.15
N PHE A 27 11.11 12.35 5.48
CA PHE A 27 10.62 12.09 6.84
C PHE A 27 10.70 10.60 7.15
N ALA A 28 11.29 10.28 8.30
CA ALA A 28 11.51 8.90 8.73
C ALA A 28 10.19 8.18 9.02
N GLU A 29 9.21 8.91 9.57
CA GLU A 29 7.93 8.36 10.02
C GLU A 29 6.79 9.28 9.63
N GLN A 30 5.67 8.68 9.19
CA GLN A 30 4.43 9.36 8.89
C GLN A 30 3.25 8.48 9.30
N MET A 31 2.17 9.10 9.78
CA MET A 31 0.98 8.39 10.25
C MET A 31 -0.24 8.85 9.46
N VAL A 32 -1.02 7.87 8.98
CA VAL A 32 -2.31 8.09 8.33
C VAL A 32 -3.38 7.42 9.18
N TYR A 33 -4.45 8.16 9.47
CA TYR A 33 -5.63 7.66 10.19
C TYR A 33 -6.89 7.88 9.37
N GLY A 34 -7.98 7.21 9.74
CA GLY A 34 -9.28 7.34 9.05
C GLY A 34 -9.38 6.58 7.71
N VAL A 35 -8.39 5.78 7.34
CA VAL A 35 -8.41 4.96 6.11
C VAL A 35 -8.86 3.54 6.46
N ALA A 36 -10.03 3.14 5.97
CA ALA A 36 -10.64 1.85 6.24
C ALA A 36 -10.54 0.88 5.04
N GLY A 37 -10.51 -0.43 5.33
CA GLY A 37 -10.62 -1.49 4.33
C GLY A 37 -9.60 -1.39 3.18
N SER A 38 -10.10 -1.57 1.96
CA SER A 38 -9.36 -1.56 0.69
C SER A 38 -8.90 -0.17 0.24
N LEU A 39 -9.30 0.89 0.94
CA LEU A 39 -8.75 2.22 0.65
C LEU A 39 -7.26 2.29 1.02
N LYS A 40 -6.80 1.46 1.99
CA LYS A 40 -5.38 1.38 2.38
C LYS A 40 -4.49 0.86 1.24
N SER A 41 -4.93 -0.20 0.55
CA SER A 41 -4.24 -0.77 -0.60
C SER A 41 -4.27 0.17 -1.80
N ALA A 42 -5.38 0.86 -2.04
CA ALA A 42 -5.46 1.93 -3.05
C ALA A 42 -4.50 3.09 -2.76
N PHE A 43 -4.39 3.52 -1.49
CA PHE A 43 -3.46 4.58 -1.07
C PHE A 43 -2.02 4.18 -1.34
N LEU A 44 -1.64 2.95 -0.99
CA LEU A 44 -0.31 2.44 -1.27
C LEU A 44 -0.04 2.34 -2.77
N ALA A 45 -1.02 1.86 -3.56
CA ALA A 45 -0.90 1.77 -5.00
C ALA A 45 -0.62 3.14 -5.64
N ALA A 46 -1.40 4.17 -5.25
CA ALA A 46 -1.18 5.54 -5.70
C ALA A 46 0.20 6.10 -5.29
N LEU A 47 0.66 5.81 -4.06
CA LEU A 47 2.00 6.21 -3.63
C LEU A 47 3.10 5.51 -4.43
N ARG A 48 2.92 4.23 -4.70
CA ARG A 48 3.85 3.43 -5.48
C ARG A 48 3.94 3.93 -6.91
N GLU A 49 2.83 4.28 -7.56
CA GLU A 49 2.83 4.91 -8.88
C GLU A 49 3.57 6.25 -8.88
N ARG A 50 3.35 7.09 -7.87
CA ARG A 50 3.96 8.43 -7.79
C ARG A 50 5.44 8.40 -7.41
N THR A 51 5.84 7.49 -6.55
CA THR A 51 7.21 7.43 -6.03
C THR A 51 8.11 6.49 -6.82
N GLY A 52 7.54 5.47 -7.48
CA GLY A 52 8.29 4.39 -8.14
C GLY A 52 9.10 3.51 -7.18
N ARG A 53 8.92 3.67 -5.87
CA ARG A 53 9.72 2.97 -4.85
C ARG A 53 9.08 1.61 -4.53
N PRO A 54 9.89 0.54 -4.32
CA PRO A 54 9.37 -0.70 -3.77
C PRO A 54 8.83 -0.46 -2.36
N ALA A 55 7.78 -1.19 -2.00
CA ALA A 55 7.11 -1.07 -0.71
C ALA A 55 7.00 -2.44 -0.03
N LEU A 56 7.14 -2.45 1.29
CA LEU A 56 6.87 -3.59 2.14
C LEU A 56 5.66 -3.26 3.03
N VAL A 57 4.64 -4.12 2.97
CA VAL A 57 3.45 -3.99 3.81
C VAL A 57 3.52 -5.02 4.93
N ILE A 58 3.34 -4.56 6.16
CA ILE A 58 3.27 -5.42 7.35
C ILE A 58 1.85 -5.36 7.89
N THR A 59 1.21 -6.51 7.99
CA THR A 59 -0.14 -6.66 8.55
C THR A 59 -0.09 -7.45 9.87
N ALA A 60 -1.17 -7.39 10.64
CA ALA A 60 -1.24 -8.12 11.92
C ALA A 60 -1.54 -9.61 11.73
N THR A 61 -2.16 -10.00 10.60
CA THR A 61 -2.49 -11.39 10.30
C THR A 61 -2.20 -11.73 8.84
N ILE A 62 -2.08 -13.04 8.55
CA ILE A 62 -1.88 -13.53 7.19
C ILE A 62 -3.10 -13.26 6.29
N GLN A 63 -4.32 -13.38 6.82
CA GLN A 63 -5.54 -13.10 6.07
C GLN A 63 -5.62 -11.63 5.62
N GLN A 64 -5.16 -10.71 6.48
CA GLN A 64 -5.04 -9.30 6.10
C GLN A 64 -4.00 -9.11 5.00
N ALA A 65 -2.88 -9.85 5.04
CA ALA A 65 -1.85 -9.77 4.02
C ALA A 65 -2.33 -10.31 2.67
N GLU A 66 -3.04 -11.44 2.67
CA GLU A 66 -3.66 -12.05 1.50
C GLU A 66 -4.66 -11.10 0.84
N GLN A 67 -5.59 -10.53 1.62
CA GLN A 67 -6.55 -9.56 1.10
C GLN A 67 -5.84 -8.32 0.54
N PHE A 68 -4.80 -7.83 1.24
CA PHE A 68 -4.06 -6.67 0.77
C PHE A 68 -3.31 -6.95 -0.55
N ARG A 69 -2.76 -8.16 -0.71
CA ARG A 69 -2.14 -8.60 -1.97
C ARG A 69 -3.17 -8.60 -3.10
N GLU A 70 -4.34 -9.21 -2.90
CA GLU A 70 -5.41 -9.27 -3.91
C GLU A 70 -5.89 -7.88 -4.33
N ASP A 71 -6.06 -6.99 -3.36
CA ASP A 71 -6.40 -5.60 -3.65
C ASP A 71 -5.30 -4.92 -4.48
N LEU A 72 -4.03 -5.10 -4.12
CA LEU A 72 -2.90 -4.49 -4.84
C LEU A 72 -2.78 -5.04 -6.27
N GLU A 73 -2.97 -6.34 -6.48
CA GLU A 73 -3.01 -6.94 -7.83
C GLU A 73 -4.13 -6.34 -8.69
N THR A 74 -5.25 -5.98 -8.06
CA THR A 74 -6.37 -5.29 -8.72
C THR A 74 -6.02 -3.84 -9.07
N TRP A 75 -5.35 -3.11 -8.17
CA TRP A 75 -4.97 -1.71 -8.39
C TRP A 75 -3.78 -1.57 -9.35
N LEU A 76 -2.86 -2.53 -9.36
CA LEU A 76 -1.58 -2.49 -10.07
C LEU A 76 -1.45 -3.70 -11.01
N PRO A 77 -2.29 -3.82 -12.05
CA PRO A 77 -2.25 -4.97 -12.96
C PRO A 77 -0.88 -5.06 -13.65
N GLY A 78 -0.30 -6.27 -13.67
CA GLY A 78 0.99 -6.54 -14.31
C GLY A 78 2.22 -6.12 -13.51
N GLN A 79 2.06 -5.79 -12.23
CA GLN A 79 3.16 -5.50 -11.32
C GLN A 79 3.40 -6.68 -10.37
N ASP A 80 4.66 -6.89 -10.00
CA ASP A 80 5.02 -7.93 -9.04
C ASP A 80 4.54 -7.55 -7.63
N VAL A 81 3.47 -8.21 -7.19
CA VAL A 81 2.99 -8.17 -5.81
C VAL A 81 3.20 -9.56 -5.22
N ALA A 82 4.09 -9.67 -4.24
CA ALA A 82 4.42 -10.94 -3.59
C ALA A 82 3.97 -10.95 -2.13
N LEU A 83 3.47 -12.10 -1.69
CA LEU A 83 3.20 -12.37 -0.28
C LEU A 83 4.34 -13.20 0.29
N PHE A 84 4.95 -12.71 1.38
CA PHE A 84 5.89 -13.52 2.14
C PHE A 84 5.12 -14.58 2.94
N PRO A 85 5.43 -15.88 2.77
CA PRO A 85 4.65 -16.94 3.40
C PRO A 85 4.78 -16.88 4.93
N PRO A 86 3.74 -17.33 5.66
CA PRO A 86 3.85 -17.48 7.09
C PRO A 86 4.96 -18.50 7.42
N MET A 87 5.69 -18.26 8.51
CA MET A 87 6.61 -19.27 9.02
C MET A 87 5.80 -20.36 9.73
N ASP A 88 5.87 -21.59 9.23
CA ASP A 88 5.14 -22.75 9.78
C ASP A 88 5.68 -23.20 11.15
N THR A 89 6.88 -22.76 11.52
CA THR A 89 7.50 -23.08 12.80
C THR A 89 7.99 -21.81 13.47
N CYS A 90 7.63 -21.62 14.73
CA CYS A 90 8.29 -20.64 15.57
C CYS A 90 9.76 -21.08 15.66
N PRO A 91 10.76 -20.20 15.41
CA PRO A 91 12.16 -20.57 15.61
C PRO A 91 12.32 -20.96 17.08
N SER A 92 12.52 -22.26 17.34
CA SER A 92 12.88 -22.74 18.66
C SER A 92 14.23 -22.12 19.01
N ARG A 93 14.24 -21.27 20.04
CA ARG A 93 15.48 -20.82 20.68
C ARG A 93 16.25 -21.99 21.29
#